data_AF-A0A843AE33-F1
#
_entry.id   AF-A0A843AE33-F1
#
_cell.length_a   1.000
_cell.length_b   1.000
_cell.length_c   1.000
_cell.angle_alpha   90.00
_cell.angle_beta   90.00
_cell.angle_gamma   90.00
#
_symmetry.space_group_name_H-M   'P 1'
#
loop_
_entity.id
_entity.type
_entity.pdbx_description
1 polymer ?
#
loop_
_entity_poly.entity_id
_entity_poly.type
_entity_poly.pdbx_seq_one_letter_code
_entity_poly.pdbx_strand_id
1 'polypeptide(L)' 'MVNKEEVDRIWKLSEKSRMNISLPKDLANWLDENASINWRLDKGARSKEVTKLLLEAKRRSEEEL' A
#
# COMPACT_ATOMS: atom_id res chain seq x y z
N MET A 1 -14.15 -0.77 -0.17
CA MET A 1 -12.83 -1.09 -0.76
C MET A 1 -12.16 0.21 -1.17
N VAL A 2 -10.88 0.40 -0.86
CA VAL A 2 -10.16 1.65 -1.23
C VAL A 2 -9.95 1.70 -2.76
N ASN A 3 -10.20 2.86 -3.37
CA ASN A 3 -10.06 3.05 -4.82
C ASN A 3 -8.58 3.11 -5.22
N LYS A 4 -8.18 2.39 -6.28
CA LYS A 4 -6.81 2.41 -6.81
C LYS A 4 -6.35 3.81 -7.24
N GLU A 5 -7.24 4.64 -7.79
CA GLU A 5 -6.90 6.01 -8.20
C GLU A 5 -6.57 6.92 -7.01
N GLU A 6 -7.24 6.69 -5.87
CA GLU A 6 -6.97 7.39 -4.61
C GLU A 6 -5.60 7.00 -4.07
N VAL A 7 -5.28 5.70 -4.07
CA VAL A 7 -3.97 5.19 -3.67
C VAL A 7 -2.86 5.74 -4.57
N ASP A 8 -3.05 5.73 -5.90
CA ASP A 8 -2.06 6.25 -6.85
C ASP A 8 -1.80 7.75 -6.64
N ARG A 9 -2.86 8.53 -6.39
CA ARG A 9 -2.74 9.96 -6.08
C ARG A 9 -1.94 10.21 -4.79
N ILE A 10 -2.27 9.51 -3.71
CA ILE A 10 -1.58 9.64 -2.43
C ILE A 10 -0.12 9.22 -2.57
N TRP A 11 0.12 8.07 -3.22
CA TRP A 11 1.46 7.58 -3.47
C TRP A 11 2.30 8.60 -4.24
N LYS A 12 1.78 9.18 -5.35
CA LYS A 12 2.44 10.23 -6.14
C LYS A 12 2.79 11.48 -5.33
N LEU A 13 1.90 11.93 -4.44
CA LEU A 13 2.17 13.06 -3.55
C LEU A 13 3.33 12.77 -2.58
N SER A 14 3.49 11.50 -2.20
CA SER A 14 4.55 11.04 -1.29
C SER A 14 5.78 10.45 -1.99
N GLU A 15 5.83 10.39 -3.33
CA GLU A 15 6.85 9.64 -4.10
C GLU A 15 8.29 10.09 -3.79
N LYS A 16 8.47 11.36 -3.41
CA LYS A 16 9.77 11.93 -3.02
C LYS A 16 10.21 11.54 -1.60
N SER A 17 9.29 11.07 -0.76
CA SER A 17 9.57 10.64 0.61
C SER A 17 9.72 9.12 0.64
N ARG A 18 10.98 8.65 0.63
CA ARG A 18 11.27 7.21 0.73
C ARG A 18 11.38 6.81 2.19
N MET A 19 10.58 5.83 2.60
CA MET A 19 10.71 5.16 3.90
C MET A 19 11.34 3.79 3.71
N ASN A 20 12.34 3.48 4.54
CA ASN A 20 12.90 2.14 4.64
C ASN A 20 12.33 1.47 5.88
N ILE A 21 11.78 0.27 5.72
CA ILE A 21 11.20 -0.52 6.80
C ILE A 21 11.71 -1.95 6.72
N SER A 22 11.87 -2.58 7.87
CA SER A 22 12.16 -4.00 7.98
C SER A 22 10.87 -4.74 8.32
N LEU A 23 10.56 -5.78 7.55
CA LEU A 23 9.38 -6.63 7.75
C LEU A 23 9.82 -8.08 7.96
N PRO A 24 9.09 -8.88 8.76
CA PRO A 24 9.25 -10.33 8.77
C PRO A 24 9.13 -10.91 7.36
N LYS A 25 9.92 -11.94 7.08
CA LYS A 25 10.02 -12.53 5.73
C LYS A 25 8.66 -12.94 5.16
N ASP A 26 7.84 -13.62 5.95
CA ASP A 26 6.55 -14.13 5.51
C ASP A 26 5.58 -12.99 5.15
N LEU A 27 5.62 -11.89 5.91
CA LEU A 27 4.83 -10.69 5.62
C LEU A 27 5.32 -9.98 4.36
N ALA A 28 6.63 -9.93 4.15
CA ALA A 28 7.22 -9.37 2.94
C ALA A 28 6.82 -10.18 1.68
N ASN A 29 6.84 -11.51 1.77
CA ASN A 29 6.41 -12.39 0.68
C ASN A 29 4.92 -12.21 0.36
N TRP A 30 4.07 -12.21 1.40
CA TRP A 30 2.64 -11.96 1.25
C TRP A 30 2.38 -10.59 0.60
N LEU A 31 3.12 -9.55 1.00
CA LEU A 31 3.00 -8.23 0.40
C LEU A 31 3.39 -8.24 -1.09
N ASP A 32 4.48 -8.94 -1.45
CA ASP A 32 4.94 -9.05 -2.84
C ASP A 32 3.91 -9.76 -3.72
N GLU A 33 3.29 -10.84 -3.23
CA GLU A 33 2.22 -11.55 -3.92
C GLU A 33 1.00 -10.66 -4.15
N ASN A 34 0.50 -9.98 -3.11
CA ASN A 34 -0.66 -9.10 -3.23
C ASN A 34 -0.38 -7.89 -4.12
N ALA A 35 0.82 -7.31 -4.02
CA ALA A 35 1.25 -6.22 -4.89
C ALA A 35 1.27 -6.67 -6.37
N SER A 36 1.74 -7.89 -6.65
CA SER A 36 1.78 -8.43 -8.02
C SER A 36 0.39 -8.62 -8.63
N ILE A 37 -0.59 -9.00 -7.82
CA ILE A 37 -1.99 -9.21 -8.22
C ILE A 37 -2.71 -7.87 -8.40
N ASN A 38 -2.56 -6.96 -7.42
CA ASN A 38 -3.31 -5.71 -7.36
C ASN A 38 -2.71 -4.59 -8.22
N TRP A 39 -1.40 -4.62 -8.47
CA TRP A 39 -0.64 -3.55 -9.14
C TRP A 39 0.29 -4.09 -10.21
N ARG A 40 -0.21 -5.01 -11.03
CA ARG A 40 0.57 -5.69 -12.07
C ARG A 40 1.27 -4.67 -12.99
N LEU A 41 2.58 -4.86 -13.19
CA LEU A 41 3.46 -4.00 -14.00
C LEU A 41 3.65 -2.56 -13.47
N ASP A 42 3.18 -2.24 -12.26
CA ASP A 42 3.35 -0.91 -11.67
C ASP A 42 4.72 -0.76 -11.00
N LYS A 43 5.45 0.31 -11.34
CA LYS A 43 6.78 0.61 -10.76
C LYS A 43 6.74 0.80 -9.24
N GLY A 44 5.60 1.21 -8.69
CA GLY A 44 5.37 1.44 -7.27
C GLY A 44 4.55 0.34 -6.59
N ALA A 45 4.37 -0.84 -7.21
CA ALA A 45 3.41 -1.87 -6.79
C ALA A 45 3.41 -2.16 -5.28
N ARG A 46 4.58 -2.46 -4.68
CA ARG A 46 4.68 -2.73 -3.24
C ARG A 46 4.27 -1.53 -2.40
N SER A 47 4.81 -0.35 -2.72
CA SER A 47 4.51 0.87 -1.97
C SER A 47 3.03 1.23 -2.04
N LYS A 48 2.41 1.08 -3.21
CA LYS A 48 0.97 1.30 -3.40
C LYS A 48 0.13 0.29 -2.64
N GLU A 49 0.54 -0.98 -2.61
CA GLU A 49 -0.17 -1.98 -1.81
C GLU A 49 -0.07 -1.66 -0.31
N VAL A 50 1.10 -1.24 0.19
CA VAL A 50 1.24 -0.75 1.57
C VAL A 50 0.35 0.47 1.81
N THR A 51 0.35 1.45 0.91
CA THR A 51 -0.51 2.64 1.03
C THR A 51 -1.99 2.27 1.09
N LYS A 52 -2.44 1.34 0.25
CA LYS A 52 -3.81 0.81 0.25
C LYS A 52 -4.15 0.20 1.61
N LEU A 53 -3.30 -0.68 2.15
CA LEU A 53 -3.52 -1.33 3.44
C LEU A 53 -3.60 -0.33 4.59
N LEU A 54 -2.73 0.68 4.60
CA LEU A 54 -2.74 1.74 5.62
C LEU A 54 -3.99 2.60 5.54
N LEU A 55 -4.48 2.91 4.33
CA LEU A 55 -5.73 3.65 4.14
C LEU A 55 -6.95 2.83 4.61
N GLU A 56 -6.97 1.53 4.31
CA GLU A 56 -8.01 0.63 4.79
C GLU A 56 -8.01 0.52 6.32
N ALA A 57 -6.84 0.37 6.94
CA ALA A 57 -6.69 0.33 8.39
C ALA A 57 -7.15 1.64 9.04
N LYS A 58 -6.77 2.79 8.46
CA LYS A 58 -7.18 4.11 8.96
C LYS A 58 -8.70 4.28 8.91
N ARG A 59 -9.35 3.95 7.79
CA ARG A 59 -10.82 4.07 7.66
C ARG A 59 -11.55 3.20 8.68
N ARG A 60 -11.10 1.96 8.88
CA ARG A 60 -11.68 1.08 9.91
C ARG A 60 -11.53 1.67 11.31
N SER A 61 -10.35 2.22 11.62
CA SER A 61 -10.12 2.89 12.90
C SER A 61 -11.00 4.12 13.10
N GLU A 62 -11.33 4.86 12.04
CA GLU A 62 -12.22 6.03 12.09
C GLU A 62 -13.71 5.66 12.14
N GLU A 63 -14.09 4.48 11.64
CA GLU A 63 -15.47 3.95 11.67
C GLU A 63 -15.80 3.24 13.00
N GLU A 64 -14.80 2.71 13.71
CA GLU A 64 -14.94 2.09 15.03
C GLU A 64 -14.90 3.10 16.20
N LEU A 65 -14.60 4.38 15.92
CA LEU A 65 -14.60 5.52 16.85
C LEU A 65 -15.89 6.33 16.78
#